data_AF-A0A3B9IS69-F1
#
_entry.id   AF-A0A3B9IS69-F1
#
_cell.length_a   1.000
_cell.length_b   1.000
_cell.length_c   1.000
_cell.angle_alpha   90.00
_cell.angle_beta   90.00
_cell.angle_gamma   90.00
#
_symmetry.space_group_name_H-M   'P 1'
#
loop_
_entity.id
_entity.type
_entity.pdbx_description
1 polymer ?
#
loop_
_entity_poly.entity_id
_entity_poly.type
_entity_poly.pdbx_seq_one_letter_code
_entity_poly.pdbx_strand_id
1 'polypeptide(L)' 'MKDTEGYVTEDGRQIGGTLMELRNITLRFGGVVAIKDISFDIREGEIRAIIGPNGA' A
#
# COMPACT_ATOMS: atom_id res chain seq x y z
N MET A 1 14.04 2.11 -10.39
CA MET A 1 13.92 3.57 -10.40
C MET A 1 12.74 3.90 -9.51
N LYS A 2 12.93 4.66 -8.43
CA LYS A 2 11.80 5.09 -7.60
C LYS A 2 10.97 6.04 -8.44
N ASP A 3 9.68 5.79 -8.50
CA ASP A 3 8.76 6.70 -9.17
C ASP A 3 8.61 7.95 -8.30
N THR A 4 9.34 9.00 -8.66
CA THR A 4 9.49 10.22 -7.85
C THR A 4 8.47 11.30 -8.20
N GLU A 5 7.74 11.14 -9.30
CA GLU A 5 6.77 12.14 -9.74
C GLU A 5 5.44 11.96 -9.00
N GLY A 6 4.96 13.04 -8.39
CA GLY A 6 3.64 13.07 -7.75
C GLY A 6 2.51 13.29 -8.76
N TYR A 7 1.26 13.19 -8.29
CA TYR A 7 0.07 13.54 -9.07
C TYR A 7 -1.00 14.19 -8.18
N VAL A 8 -2.00 14.81 -8.82
CA VAL A 8 -3.14 15.41 -8.13
C VAL A 8 -4.37 14.53 -8.36
N THR A 9 -5.08 14.19 -7.29
CA THR A 9 -6.34 13.43 -7.35
C THR A 9 -7.51 14.32 -7.80
N GLU A 10 -8.62 13.71 -8.22
CA GLU A 10 -9.81 14.45 -8.66
C GLU A 10 -10.39 15.39 -7.58
N ASP A 11 -10.20 15.05 -6.30
CA ASP A 11 -10.60 15.87 -5.15
C ASP A 11 -9.57 16.93 -4.75
N GLY A 12 -8.50 17.11 -5.55
CA GLY A 12 -7.52 18.18 -5.39
C GLY A 12 -6.37 17.90 -4.42
N ARG A 13 -6.23 16.66 -3.90
CA ARG A 13 -5.12 16.30 -3.03
C ARG A 13 -3.84 16.07 -3.84
N GLN A 14 -2.73 16.57 -3.33
CA GLN A 14 -1.40 16.30 -3.88
C GLN A 14 -0.86 14.99 -3.29
N ILE A 15 -0.60 14.00 -4.14
CA ILE A 15 0.16 12.80 -3.80
C ILE A 15 1.59 13.00 -4.31
N GLY A 16 2.58 12.74 -3.45
CA GLY A 16 3.99 12.87 -3.79
C GLY A 16 4.58 11.62 -4.43
N GLY A 17 5.92 11.56 -4.46
CA GLY A 17 6.63 10.38 -4.94
C GLY A 17 6.53 9.20 -3.97
N THR A 18 7.01 8.04 -4.41
CA THR A 18 7.10 6.84 -3.57
C THR A 18 8.04 7.06 -2.39
N LEU A 19 7.52 6.88 -1.17
CA LEU A 19 8.26 6.97 0.09
C LEU A 19 8.80 5.60 0.55
N MET A 20 7.98 4.56 0.44
CA MET A 20 8.30 3.21 0.89
C MET A 20 7.88 2.17 -0.15
N GLU A 21 8.70 1.15 -0.35
CA GLU A 21 8.33 -0.05 -1.11
C GLU A 21 8.24 -1.24 -0.16
N LEU A 22 7.17 -2.01 -0.28
CA LEU A 22 6.91 -3.24 0.44
C LEU A 22 6.88 -4.38 -0.58
N ARG A 23 7.65 -5.43 -0.32
CA ARG A 23 7.79 -6.57 -1.23
C ARG A 23 7.53 -7.87 -0.47
N ASN A 24 6.75 -8.75 -1.10
CA ASN A 24 6.47 -10.10 -0.62
C ASN A 24 5.92 -10.16 0.82
N ILE A 25 5.05 -9.21 1.17
CA ILE A 25 4.46 -9.10 2.50
C ILE A 25 3.39 -10.16 2.68
N THR A 26 3.46 -10.85 3.82
CA THR A 26 2.44 -11.80 4.28
C THR A 26 2.02 -11.42 5.70
N LEU A 27 0.73 -11.19 5.91
CA LEU A 27 0.13 -10.90 7.21
C LEU A 27 -0.58 -12.15 7.74
N ARG A 28 -0.39 -12.47 9.03
CA ARG A 28 -0.97 -13.64 9.68
C ARG A 28 -1.52 -13.28 11.04
N PHE A 29 -2.68 -13.86 11.36
CA PHE A 29 -3.30 -13.79 12.69
C PHE A 29 -3.42 -15.21 13.23
N GLY A 30 -2.49 -15.60 14.11
CA GLY A 30 -2.38 -16.98 14.57
C GLY A 30 -2.18 -17.95 13.40
N GLY A 31 -3.08 -18.93 13.26
CA GLY A 31 -3.06 -19.91 12.17
C GLY A 31 -3.63 -19.41 10.83
N VAL A 32 -4.25 -18.22 10.80
CA VAL A 32 -4.90 -17.68 9.61
C VAL A 32 -3.92 -16.82 8.81
N VAL A 33 -3.82 -17.07 7.50
CA VAL A 33 -3.12 -16.19 6.56
C VAL A 33 -4.11 -15.15 6.05
N ALA A 34 -3.88 -13.93 6.49
CA ALA A 34 -4.77 -12.81 6.28
C ALA A 34 -4.51 -12.18 4.89
N ILE A 35 -3.22 -11.97 4.60
CA ILE A 35 -2.72 -11.48 3.32
C ILE A 35 -1.49 -12.32 2.96
N LYS A 36 -1.33 -12.70 1.69
CA LYS A 36 -0.22 -13.55 1.23
C LYS A 36 0.51 -12.93 0.04
N ASP A 37 1.82 -12.78 0.19
CA ASP A 37 2.77 -12.45 -0.87
C ASP A 37 2.37 -11.23 -1.73
N ILE A 38 2.02 -10.13 -1.07
CA ILE A 38 1.69 -8.88 -1.78
C ILE A 38 2.88 -7.94 -1.82
N SER A 39 2.96 -7.16 -2.88
CA SER A 39 3.96 -6.10 -3.02
C SER A 39 3.26 -4.81 -3.46
N PHE A 40 3.59 -3.71 -2.79
CA PHE A 40 3.00 -2.40 -3.05
C PHE A 40 3.92 -1.30 -2.51
N ASP A 41 3.73 -0.08 -2.97
CA ASP A 41 4.41 1.10 -2.46
C ASP A 41 3.48 1.96 -1.59
N ILE A 42 4.06 2.90 -0.84
CA ILE A 42 3.34 3.99 -0.17
C ILE A 42 3.96 5.29 -0.65
N ARG A 43 3.12 6.19 -1.17
CA ARG A 43 3.52 7.53 -1.61
C ARG A 43 3.29 8.58 -0.52
N GLU A 44 3.99 9.69 -0.63
CA GLU A 44 3.79 10.82 0.29
C GLU A 44 2.35 11.37 0.18
N GLY A 45 1.70 11.57 1.34
CA GLY A 45 0.31 12.03 1.40
C GLY A 45 -0.75 10.97 1.06
N GLU A 46 -0.34 9.73 0.75
CA GLU A 46 -1.25 8.63 0.42
C GLU A 46 -1.65 7.83 1.68
N ILE A 47 -2.94 7.47 1.75
CA ILE A 47 -3.44 6.45 2.69
C ILE A 47 -3.83 5.23 1.86
N ARG A 48 -3.19 4.10 2.11
CA ARG A 48 -3.47 2.83 1.43
C ARG A 48 -4.01 1.82 2.43
N ALA A 49 -5.16 1.24 2.11
CA ALA A 49 -5.79 0.19 2.89
C ALA A 49 -5.82 -1.11 2.07
N ILE A 50 -5.54 -2.23 2.73
CA ILE A 50 -5.73 -3.56 2.17
C ILE A 50 -6.97 -4.13 2.82
N ILE A 51 -7.95 -4.52 2.01
CA ILE A 51 -9.21 -5.08 2.47
C ILE A 51 -9.27 -6.53 2.01
N GLY A 52 -9.55 -7.42 2.95
CA GLY A 52 -9.83 -8.83 2.66
C GLY A 52 -11.12 -9.29 3.36
N PRO A 53 -11.51 -10.56 3.17
CA PRO A 53 -12.66 -11.15 3.86
C PRO A 53 -12.49 -11.09 5.39
N ASN A 54 -13.58 -11.28 6.15
CA ASN A 54 -13.50 -11.32 7.61
C ASN A 54 -12.40 -12.29 8.09
N GLY A 55 -11.37 -11.75 8.76
CA GLY A 55 -10.17 -12.51 9.18
C GLY A 55 -8.91 -12.30 8.32
N ALA A 56 -8.96 -11.37 7.36
CA ALA A 56 -7.80 -10.85 6.61
C ALA A 56 -7.09 -9.68 7.31
#